data_AF-A0A6H0RXR5-F1
#
_entry.id   AF-A0A6H0RXR5-F1
#
_cell.length_a   1.000
_cell.length_b   1.000
_cell.length_c   1.000
_cell.angle_alpha   90.00
_cell.angle_beta   90.00
_cell.angle_gamma   90.00
#
_symmetry.space_group_name_H-M   'P 1'
#
loop_
_entity.id
_entity.type
_entity.pdbx_description
1 polymer ?
#
loop_
_entity_poly.entity_id
_entity_poly.type
_entity_poly.pdbx_seq_one_letter_code
_entity_poly.pdbx_strand_id
1 'polypeptide(L)'
;MQSPDSPGRVTVLRPWAAALTETEAHLLDDSDFTEGCAVLLVTAVTRTAGRLAQLVAASFTTDEVARGLGASTTQVHRKRRTGELWAVPRGHTWGFPVVQFDVDMNGVPRRQVHGLSRVFATLPRDLHPVAVAEFLHTPQLSLFTDHAVAAVEWLRGGGPVEHVIAAAAGYDWHSA
;
A
#
# COMPACT_ATOMS: atom_id res chain seq x y z
N MET A 1 -51.51 33.69 23.34
CA MET A 1 -51.42 32.22 23.41
C MET A 1 -50.54 31.77 22.25
N GLN A 2 -49.23 31.71 22.49
CA GLN A 2 -48.19 31.45 21.50
C GLN A 2 -47.86 29.95 21.49
N SER A 3 -47.94 29.32 20.32
CA SER A 3 -47.48 27.94 20.08
C SER A 3 -45.95 27.91 19.97
N PRO A 4 -45.25 26.96 20.59
CA PRO A 4 -43.81 26.81 20.39
C PRO A 4 -43.52 25.94 19.17
N ASP A 5 -42.77 26.55 18.25
CA ASP A 5 -41.56 26.04 17.62
C ASP A 5 -41.50 24.54 17.25
N SER A 6 -41.57 24.25 15.95
CA SER A 6 -41.12 22.98 15.38
C SER A 6 -39.60 22.94 15.39
N PRO A 7 -38.95 21.91 15.99
CA PRO A 7 -37.50 21.81 15.90
C PRO A 7 -37.10 21.56 14.45
N GLY A 8 -36.24 22.44 13.94
CA GLY A 8 -35.65 22.32 12.62
C GLY A 8 -35.06 20.93 12.43
N ARG A 9 -35.42 20.27 11.33
CA ARG A 9 -34.71 19.10 10.84
C ARG A 9 -33.24 19.49 10.67
N VAL A 10 -32.38 19.02 11.59
CA VAL A 10 -30.95 18.93 11.33
C VAL A 10 -30.83 17.98 10.14
N THR A 11 -30.53 18.52 8.97
CA THR A 11 -30.09 17.69 7.85
C THR A 11 -28.80 17.04 8.31
N VAL A 12 -28.89 15.77 8.72
CA VAL A 12 -27.70 14.93 8.91
C VAL A 12 -27.06 14.86 7.53
N LEU A 13 -26.01 15.65 7.31
CA LEU A 13 -25.18 15.49 6.14
C LEU A 13 -24.57 14.09 6.27
N ARG A 14 -24.73 13.28 5.23
CA ARG A 14 -24.28 11.88 5.19
C ARG A 14 -23.00 11.82 4.36
N PRO A 15 -21.83 12.22 4.89
CA PRO A 15 -20.60 12.29 4.10
C PRO A 15 -20.24 10.93 3.46
N TRP A 16 -20.68 9.81 4.05
CA TRP A 16 -20.51 8.47 3.49
C TRP A 16 -21.46 8.12 2.32
N ALA A 17 -22.59 8.81 2.16
CA ALA A 17 -23.61 8.45 1.17
C ALA A 17 -23.18 8.87 -0.25
N ALA A 18 -22.23 9.80 -0.35
CA ALA A 18 -21.61 10.17 -1.61
C ALA A 18 -20.56 9.14 -2.07
N ALA A 19 -20.06 8.29 -1.18
CA ALA A 19 -18.96 7.37 -1.43
C ALA A 19 -19.38 5.89 -1.46
N LEU A 20 -20.59 5.57 -0.99
CA LEU A 20 -21.08 4.22 -0.79
C LEU A 20 -22.38 3.98 -1.57
N THR A 21 -22.69 2.71 -1.83
CA THR A 21 -24.01 2.33 -2.33
C THR A 21 -25.07 2.56 -1.24
N GLU A 22 -26.33 2.76 -1.65
CA GLU A 22 -27.46 2.97 -0.73
C GLU A 22 -27.54 1.88 0.36
N THR A 23 -27.24 0.63 0.00
CA THR A 23 -27.26 -0.52 0.91
C THR A 23 -26.15 -0.45 1.95
N GLU A 24 -24.94 -0.03 1.57
CA GLU A 24 -23.82 0.14 2.50
C GLU A 24 -24.03 1.34 3.43
N ALA A 25 -24.62 2.43 2.91
CA ALA A 25 -24.99 3.58 3.72
C ALA A 25 -26.05 3.22 4.78
N HIS A 26 -27.00 2.35 4.46
CA HIS A 26 -28.00 1.86 5.42
C HIS A 26 -27.42 0.94 6.51
N LEU A 27 -26.49 0.05 6.17
CA LEU A 27 -25.82 -0.82 7.17
C LEU A 27 -25.05 0.00 8.22
N LEU A 28 -24.54 1.14 7.77
CA LEU A 28 -23.78 2.07 8.59
C LEU A 28 -24.68 2.96 9.46
N ASP A 29 -25.88 3.32 8.99
CA ASP A 29 -26.93 4.02 9.76
C ASP A 29 -27.48 3.15 10.92
N ASP A 30 -27.60 1.83 10.74
CA ASP A 30 -28.13 0.89 11.75
C ASP A 30 -27.12 0.53 12.85
N SER A 31 -25.85 0.84 12.61
CA SER A 31 -24.78 0.74 13.61
C SER A 31 -24.74 2.09 14.35
N ASP A 32 -24.47 2.15 15.66
CA ASP A 32 -24.26 3.41 16.43
C ASP A 32 -22.97 4.16 15.98
N PHE A 33 -22.74 4.24 14.67
CA PHE A 33 -21.56 4.77 14.04
C PHE A 33 -21.70 6.28 13.88
N THR A 34 -21.15 7.00 14.85
CA THR A 34 -21.26 8.46 14.92
C THR A 34 -20.66 9.15 13.69
N GLU A 35 -21.15 10.36 13.39
CA GLU A 35 -20.67 11.19 12.27
C GLU A 35 -19.14 11.40 12.28
N GLY A 36 -18.54 11.52 13.48
CA GLY A 36 -17.09 11.60 13.63
C GLY A 36 -16.36 10.34 13.15
N CYS A 37 -16.90 9.15 13.42
CA CYS A 37 -16.37 7.88 12.91
C CYS A 37 -16.50 7.79 11.38
N ALA A 38 -17.59 8.29 10.80
CA ALA A 38 -17.81 8.32 9.34
C ALA A 38 -16.82 9.21 8.61
N VAL A 39 -16.57 10.42 9.11
CA VAL A 39 -15.58 11.32 8.53
C VAL A 39 -14.17 10.72 8.63
N LEU A 40 -13.82 10.13 9.77
CA LEU A 40 -12.53 9.44 9.95
C LEU A 40 -12.36 8.26 8.99
N LEU A 41 -13.39 7.43 8.82
CA LEU A 41 -13.38 6.29 7.90
C LEU A 41 -13.23 6.74 6.44
N VAL A 42 -14.04 7.69 5.98
CA VAL A 42 -13.97 8.22 4.61
C VAL A 42 -12.60 8.83 4.33
N THR A 43 -12.03 9.54 5.29
CA THR A 43 -10.68 10.13 5.17
C THR A 43 -9.61 9.04 5.06
N ALA A 44 -9.67 8.01 5.91
CA ALA A 44 -8.73 6.89 5.88
C ALA A 44 -8.80 6.10 4.56
N VAL A 45 -10.01 5.81 4.08
CA VAL A 45 -10.24 5.12 2.79
C VAL A 45 -9.72 5.96 1.63
N THR A 46 -10.04 7.25 1.59
CA THR A 46 -9.60 8.16 0.53
C THR A 46 -8.08 8.29 0.50
N ARG A 47 -7.43 8.42 1.66
CA ARG A 47 -5.97 8.45 1.79
C ARG A 47 -5.35 7.15 1.25
N THR A 48 -5.91 6.00 1.62
CA THR A 48 -5.41 4.69 1.21
C THR A 48 -5.58 4.48 -0.28
N ALA A 49 -6.73 4.83 -0.84
CA ALA A 49 -6.99 4.78 -2.28
C ALA A 49 -6.04 5.70 -3.06
N GLY A 50 -5.78 6.92 -2.57
CA GLY A 50 -4.81 7.83 -3.15
C GLY A 50 -3.39 7.27 -3.17
N ARG A 51 -2.93 6.68 -2.05
CA ARG A 51 -1.62 6.01 -1.97
C ARG A 51 -1.53 4.81 -2.93
N LEU A 52 -2.59 4.00 -3.02
CA LEU A 52 -2.63 2.89 -3.97
C LEU A 52 -2.56 3.38 -5.42
N ALA A 53 -3.30 4.44 -5.76
CA ALA A 53 -3.27 5.03 -7.10
C ALA A 53 -1.87 5.55 -7.46
N GLN A 54 -1.20 6.23 -6.53
CA GLN A 54 0.20 6.65 -6.72
C GLN A 54 1.14 5.46 -6.92
N LEU A 55 0.96 4.40 -6.13
CA LEU A 55 1.76 3.18 -6.24
C LEU A 55 1.56 2.47 -7.59
N VAL A 56 0.33 2.40 -8.08
CA VAL A 56 -0.01 1.83 -9.39
C VAL A 56 0.54 2.71 -10.52
N ALA A 57 0.49 4.04 -10.38
CA ALA A 57 1.08 4.98 -11.34
C ALA A 57 2.61 4.82 -11.38
N ALA A 58 3.24 4.63 -10.23
CA ALA A 58 4.67 4.36 -10.06
C ALA A 58 5.00 2.86 -10.13
N SER A 59 4.40 2.14 -11.09
CA SER A 59 4.65 0.72 -11.31
C SER A 59 4.98 0.43 -12.77
N PHE A 60 5.97 -0.43 -12.98
CA PHE A 60 6.27 -1.01 -14.29
C PHE A 60 5.23 -2.07 -14.67
N THR A 61 5.02 -2.24 -15.96
CA THR A 61 4.27 -3.36 -16.55
C THR A 61 5.10 -4.65 -16.54
N THR A 62 4.44 -5.78 -16.77
CA THR A 62 5.14 -7.08 -16.92
C THR A 62 6.19 -7.03 -18.02
N ASP A 63 5.89 -6.39 -19.16
CA ASP A 63 6.79 -6.32 -20.32
C ASP A 63 7.99 -5.40 -20.08
N GLU A 64 7.81 -4.30 -19.34
CA GLU A 64 8.91 -3.43 -18.93
C GLU A 64 9.85 -4.14 -17.95
N VAL A 65 9.32 -4.86 -16.97
CA VAL A 65 10.12 -5.68 -16.05
C VAL A 65 10.84 -6.80 -16.79
N ALA A 66 10.15 -7.51 -17.69
CA ALA A 66 10.74 -8.58 -18.49
C ALA A 66 11.92 -8.06 -19.33
N ARG A 67 11.72 -6.98 -20.08
CA ARG A 67 12.78 -6.35 -20.89
C ARG A 67 13.94 -5.85 -20.03
N GLY A 68 13.63 -5.10 -18.97
CA GLY A 68 14.64 -4.49 -18.12
C GLY A 68 15.52 -5.50 -17.37
N LEU A 69 14.91 -6.61 -16.90
CA LEU A 69 15.62 -7.68 -16.22
C LEU A 69 16.24 -8.72 -17.16
N GLY A 70 16.08 -8.59 -18.48
CA GLY A 70 16.49 -9.62 -19.45
C GLY A 70 15.79 -10.97 -19.24
N ALA A 71 14.55 -10.95 -18.76
CA ALA A 71 13.74 -12.13 -18.44
C ALA A 71 12.55 -12.27 -19.40
N SER A 72 11.93 -13.45 -19.42
CA SER A 72 10.64 -13.66 -20.09
C SER A 72 9.46 -13.21 -19.21
N THR A 73 8.35 -12.82 -19.83
CA THR A 73 7.08 -12.52 -19.14
C THR A 73 6.60 -13.71 -18.28
N THR A 74 6.83 -14.94 -18.74
CA THR A 74 6.55 -16.17 -17.98
C THR A 74 7.35 -16.22 -16.67
N GLN A 75 8.64 -15.87 -16.71
CA GLN A 75 9.47 -15.80 -15.50
C GLN A 75 8.99 -14.70 -14.56
N VAL A 76 8.61 -13.52 -15.07
CA VAL A 76 8.06 -12.42 -14.25
C VAL A 76 6.76 -12.86 -13.57
N HIS A 77 5.83 -13.49 -14.29
CA HIS A 77 4.61 -14.03 -13.72
C HIS A 77 4.87 -15.12 -12.68
N ARG A 78 5.85 -16.00 -12.92
CA ARG A 78 6.27 -17.01 -11.94
C ARG A 78 6.77 -16.34 -10.66
N LYS A 79 7.68 -15.37 -10.78
CA LYS A 79 8.23 -14.63 -9.64
C LYS A 79 7.17 -13.90 -8.84
N ARG A 80 6.15 -13.33 -9.50
CA ARG A 80 4.98 -12.76 -8.83
C ARG A 80 4.22 -13.82 -8.03
N ARG A 81 3.92 -14.98 -8.65
CA ARG A 81 3.16 -16.06 -7.98
C ARG A 81 3.92 -16.66 -6.79
N THR A 82 5.24 -16.79 -6.90
CA THR A 82 6.09 -17.31 -5.81
C THR A 82 6.34 -16.29 -4.70
N GLY A 83 6.05 -15.01 -4.94
CA GLY A 83 6.31 -13.92 -3.99
C GLY A 83 7.72 -13.35 -4.06
N GLU A 84 8.50 -13.71 -5.10
CA GLU A 84 9.84 -13.15 -5.33
C GLU A 84 9.78 -11.72 -5.90
N LEU A 85 8.72 -11.39 -6.64
CA LEU A 85 8.41 -10.02 -7.08
C LEU A 85 7.08 -9.60 -6.49
N TRP A 86 7.05 -8.40 -5.94
CA TRP A 86 5.85 -7.81 -5.40
C TRP A 86 5.11 -7.02 -6.49
N ALA A 87 3.80 -7.23 -6.58
CA ALA A 87 2.98 -6.61 -7.59
C ALA A 87 1.68 -6.09 -6.99
N VAL A 88 1.14 -5.05 -7.62
CA VAL A 88 -0.09 -4.39 -7.24
C VAL A 88 -1.13 -4.54 -8.35
N PRO A 89 -2.43 -4.66 -8.02
CA PRO A 89 -3.48 -4.71 -9.03
C PRO A 89 -3.47 -3.44 -9.90
N ARG A 90 -3.47 -3.60 -11.22
CA ARG A 90 -3.55 -2.52 -12.22
C ARG A 90 -4.65 -2.86 -13.23
N GLY A 91 -5.90 -2.68 -12.82
CA GLY A 91 -7.07 -3.15 -13.57
C GLY A 91 -7.05 -4.68 -13.71
N HIS A 92 -7.06 -5.17 -14.96
CA HIS A 92 -6.96 -6.61 -15.26
C HIS A 92 -5.51 -7.13 -15.35
N THR A 93 -4.53 -6.27 -15.08
CA THR A 93 -3.11 -6.59 -15.15
C THR A 93 -2.42 -6.36 -13.80
N TRP A 94 -1.12 -6.64 -13.75
CA TRP A 94 -0.29 -6.42 -12.57
C TRP A 94 0.74 -5.32 -12.85
N GLY A 95 0.82 -4.35 -11.94
CA GLY A 95 1.90 -3.38 -11.88
C GLY A 95 2.98 -3.86 -10.90
N PHE A 96 4.25 -3.58 -11.21
CA PHE A 96 5.39 -3.88 -10.35
C PHE A 96 5.98 -2.55 -9.86
N PRO A 97 5.73 -2.17 -8.60
CA PRO A 97 6.17 -0.87 -8.06
C PRO A 97 7.65 -0.61 -8.26
N VAL A 98 7.99 0.60 -8.73
CA VAL A 98 9.37 1.01 -9.08
C VAL A 98 10.32 0.87 -7.88
N VAL A 99 9.82 1.09 -6.67
CA VAL A 99 10.59 1.01 -5.42
C VAL A 99 11.41 -0.28 -5.29
N GLN A 100 10.93 -1.40 -5.84
CA GLN A 100 11.62 -2.69 -5.71
C GLN A 100 12.79 -2.88 -6.68
N PHE A 101 13.03 -1.92 -7.58
CA PHE A 101 14.07 -1.99 -8.60
C PHE A 101 15.13 -0.91 -8.42
N ASP A 102 16.35 -1.24 -8.85
CA ASP A 102 17.33 -0.23 -9.24
C ASP A 102 17.01 0.18 -10.68
N VAL A 103 16.72 1.46 -10.88
CA VAL A 103 16.40 2.05 -12.19
C VAL A 103 17.62 2.76 -12.76
N ASP A 104 17.67 2.85 -14.08
CA ASP A 104 18.72 3.59 -14.75
C ASP A 104 18.35 5.03 -15.09
N MET A 105 19.25 5.74 -15.77
CA MET A 105 19.04 7.14 -16.15
C MET A 105 17.81 7.35 -17.05
N ASN A 106 17.32 6.30 -17.73
CA ASN A 106 16.14 6.34 -18.58
C ASN A 106 14.87 5.89 -17.83
N GLY A 107 14.98 5.61 -16.52
CA GLY A 107 13.87 5.13 -15.72
C GLY A 107 13.50 3.66 -15.97
N VAL A 108 14.38 2.86 -16.57
CA VAL A 108 14.12 1.44 -16.87
C VAL A 108 14.64 0.56 -15.72
N PRO A 109 13.92 -0.48 -15.28
CA PRO A 109 14.39 -1.37 -14.23
C PRO A 109 15.59 -2.19 -14.71
N ARG A 110 16.74 -2.13 -14.02
CA ARG A 110 17.92 -2.94 -14.35
C ARG A 110 17.99 -4.23 -13.56
N ARG A 111 17.68 -4.15 -12.27
CA ARG A 111 17.65 -5.30 -11.37
C ARG A 111 16.69 -5.02 -10.22
N GLN A 112 16.22 -6.08 -9.58
CA GLN A 112 15.56 -5.94 -8.29
C GLN A 112 16.59 -5.51 -7.24
N VAL A 113 16.20 -4.64 -6.31
CA VAL A 113 17.03 -4.29 -5.14
C VAL A 113 17.41 -5.58 -4.43
N HIS A 114 18.70 -5.71 -4.11
CA HIS A 114 19.25 -6.93 -3.52
C HIS A 114 18.51 -7.30 -2.22
N GLY A 115 18.24 -8.59 -2.02
CA GLY A 115 17.55 -9.09 -0.83
C GLY A 115 16.02 -8.93 -0.82
N LEU A 116 15.43 -8.04 -1.62
CA LEU A 116 13.97 -7.81 -1.58
C LEU A 116 13.15 -9.05 -1.95
N SER A 117 13.61 -9.88 -2.87
CA SER A 117 12.92 -11.14 -3.19
C SER A 117 12.77 -12.04 -1.97
N ARG A 118 13.78 -12.05 -1.09
CA ARG A 118 13.75 -12.82 0.15
C ARG A 118 12.87 -12.16 1.21
N VAL A 119 12.89 -10.83 1.32
CA VAL A 119 11.98 -10.08 2.19
C VAL A 119 10.53 -10.36 1.80
N PHE A 120 10.16 -10.18 0.52
CA PHE A 120 8.79 -10.43 0.05
C PHE A 120 8.33 -11.87 0.23
N ALA A 121 9.23 -12.85 0.07
CA ALA A 121 8.92 -14.25 0.34
C ALA A 121 8.59 -14.56 1.82
N THR A 122 9.00 -13.69 2.74
CA THR A 122 8.71 -13.82 4.19
C THR A 122 7.47 -13.05 4.64
N LEU A 123 6.94 -12.14 3.82
CA LEU A 123 5.77 -11.34 4.19
C LEU A 123 4.48 -12.17 4.14
N PRO A 124 3.48 -11.86 5.00
CA PRO A 124 2.14 -12.38 4.84
C PRO A 124 1.58 -12.08 3.44
N ARG A 125 0.88 -13.05 2.85
CA ARG A 125 0.46 -13.00 1.43
C ARG A 125 -0.74 -12.09 1.17
N ASP A 126 -1.46 -11.73 2.23
CA ASP A 126 -2.71 -10.98 2.24
C ASP A 126 -2.51 -9.50 2.63
N LEU A 127 -1.26 -9.05 2.77
CA LEU A 127 -0.98 -7.65 3.06
C LEU A 127 -1.49 -6.71 1.98
N HIS A 128 -2.12 -5.62 2.42
CA HIS A 128 -2.51 -4.54 1.52
C HIS A 128 -1.26 -3.89 0.90
N PRO A 129 -1.22 -3.61 -0.41
CA PRO A 129 -0.05 -3.04 -1.06
C PRO A 129 0.49 -1.75 -0.44
N VAL A 130 -0.41 -0.90 0.08
CA VAL A 130 0.00 0.36 0.74
C VAL A 130 0.80 0.08 2.01
N ALA A 131 0.44 -0.96 2.79
CA ALA A 131 1.18 -1.33 3.99
C ALA A 131 2.60 -1.83 3.65
N VAL A 132 2.75 -2.60 2.56
CA VAL A 132 4.07 -3.02 2.07
C VAL A 132 4.90 -1.82 1.63
N ALA A 133 4.30 -0.89 0.86
CA ALA A 133 4.98 0.35 0.45
C ALA A 133 5.43 1.19 1.65
N GLU A 134 4.58 1.29 2.67
CA GLU A 134 4.86 2.03 3.90
C GLU A 134 6.02 1.39 4.67
N PHE A 135 5.99 0.07 4.91
CA PHE A 135 7.11 -0.64 5.52
C PHE A 135 8.44 -0.40 4.80
N LEU A 136 8.42 -0.39 3.47
CA LEU A 136 9.62 -0.20 2.64
C LEU A 136 10.19 1.23 2.72
N HIS A 137 9.39 2.21 3.10
CA HIS A 137 9.73 3.65 3.10
C HIS A 137 9.81 4.28 4.48
N THR A 138 9.22 3.65 5.49
CA THR A 138 9.25 4.12 6.87
C THR A 138 10.59 3.75 7.51
N PRO A 139 11.31 4.73 8.09
CA PRO A 139 12.50 4.46 8.90
C PRO A 139 12.21 3.49 10.04
N GLN A 140 13.01 2.44 10.17
CA GLN A 140 12.85 1.43 11.21
C GLN A 140 13.95 1.59 12.26
N LEU A 141 13.58 1.66 13.54
CA LEU A 141 14.57 1.76 14.63
C LEU A 141 15.52 0.57 14.69
N SER A 142 15.10 -0.59 14.19
CA SER A 142 15.93 -1.80 14.06
C SER A 142 16.90 -1.77 12.88
N LEU A 143 16.71 -0.84 11.93
CA LEU A 143 17.59 -0.62 10.79
C LEU A 143 18.32 0.70 11.00
N PHE A 144 19.37 0.67 11.81
CA PHE A 144 20.08 1.87 12.25
C PHE A 144 21.51 1.89 11.70
N THR A 145 21.89 3.01 11.09
CA THR A 145 23.28 3.33 10.73
C THR A 145 23.79 4.41 11.70
N ASP A 146 23.65 5.69 11.33
CA ASP A 146 23.78 6.86 12.21
C ASP A 146 22.41 7.42 12.63
N HIS A 147 21.37 7.03 11.89
CA HIS A 147 19.97 7.29 12.15
C HIS A 147 19.15 6.07 11.71
N ALA A 148 17.87 6.02 12.09
CA ALA A 148 16.97 5.00 11.58
C ALA A 148 16.76 5.22 10.08
N VAL A 149 16.88 4.15 9.29
CA VAL A 149 16.73 4.20 7.83
C VAL A 149 15.60 3.28 7.37
N ALA A 150 15.08 3.55 6.17
CA ALA A 150 14.05 2.74 5.56
C ALA A 150 14.62 1.40 5.05
N ALA A 151 13.77 0.38 4.95
CA ALA A 151 14.20 -0.96 4.52
C ALA A 151 14.86 -0.96 3.12
N VAL A 152 14.34 -0.19 2.17
CA VAL A 152 14.91 -0.14 0.81
C VAL A 152 16.24 0.60 0.80
N GLU A 153 16.39 1.64 1.62
CA GLU A 153 17.64 2.37 1.77
C GLU A 153 18.72 1.48 2.40
N TRP A 154 18.37 0.77 3.46
CA TRP A 154 19.25 -0.22 4.10
C TRP A 154 19.79 -1.24 3.10
N LEU A 155 18.91 -1.84 2.28
CA LEU A 155 19.30 -2.84 1.29
C LEU A 155 20.14 -2.25 0.15
N ARG A 156 19.82 -1.03 -0.30
CA ARG A 156 20.63 -0.33 -1.32
C ARG A 156 22.01 0.06 -0.80
N GLY A 157 22.12 0.37 0.49
CA GLY A 157 23.40 0.58 1.19
C GLY A 157 24.23 -0.70 1.39
N GLY A 158 23.71 -1.87 0.98
CA GLY A 158 24.40 -3.16 1.14
C GLY A 158 24.20 -3.78 2.51
N GLY A 159 23.26 -3.29 3.31
CA GLY A 159 22.93 -3.83 4.61
C GLY A 159 22.42 -5.28 4.54
N PRO A 160 22.72 -6.12 5.56
CA PRO A 160 22.23 -7.50 5.63
C PRO A 160 20.70 -7.61 5.51
N VAL A 161 20.23 -8.50 4.63
CA VAL A 161 18.79 -8.73 4.41
C VAL A 161 18.08 -9.28 5.65
N GLU A 162 18.80 -10.04 6.49
CA GLU A 162 18.22 -10.66 7.70
C GLU A 162 17.68 -9.62 8.68
N HIS A 163 18.28 -8.42 8.73
CA HIS A 163 17.79 -7.33 9.59
C HIS A 163 16.45 -6.80 9.09
N VAL A 164 16.27 -6.71 7.77
CA VAL A 164 14.99 -6.29 7.19
C VAL A 164 13.91 -7.35 7.41
N ILE A 165 14.27 -8.64 7.32
CA ILE A 165 13.36 -9.74 7.62
C ILE A 165 12.95 -9.70 9.11
N ALA A 166 13.89 -9.47 10.02
CA ALA A 166 13.59 -9.30 11.44
C ALA A 166 12.71 -8.06 11.70
N ALA A 167 12.97 -6.94 11.01
CA ALA A 167 12.14 -5.74 11.09
C ALA A 167 10.72 -6.01 10.61
N ALA A 168 10.54 -6.74 9.49
CA ALA A 168 9.24 -7.12 8.96
C ALA A 168 8.45 -8.02 9.93
N ALA A 169 9.14 -8.92 10.65
CA ALA A 169 8.52 -9.80 11.64
C ALA A 169 8.01 -9.05 12.88
N GLY A 170 8.67 -7.93 13.25
CA GLY A 170 8.26 -7.06 14.35
C GLY A 170 7.35 -5.90 13.94
N TYR A 171 7.02 -5.77 12.64
CA TYR A 171 6.23 -4.66 12.13
C TYR A 171 4.73 -4.87 12.40
N ASP A 172 4.05 -3.85 12.91
CA ASP A 172 2.60 -3.89 13.08
C ASP A 172 1.89 -3.58 11.76
N TRP A 173 1.67 -4.62 10.96
CA TRP A 173 1.01 -4.56 9.66
C TRP A 173 -0.45 -4.07 9.71
N HIS A 174 -1.11 -4.10 10.86
CA HIS A 174 -2.51 -3.66 11.01
C HIS A 174 -2.64 -2.18 11.35
N SER A 175 -1.52 -1.53 11.66
CA SER A 175 -1.46 -0.09 11.97
C SER A 175 -1.16 0.79 10.75
N ALA A 176 -0.85 0.19 9.60
CA ALA A 176 -0.44 0.87 8.37
C ALA A 176 -1.63 1.25 7.45
#